data_AF-A0A7G9QX12-F1
#
_entry.id   AF-A0A7G9QX12-F1
#
_cell.length_a   1.000
_cell.length_b   1.000
_cell.length_c   1.000
_cell.angle_alpha   90.00
_cell.angle_beta   90.00
_cell.angle_gamma   90.00
#
_symmetry.space_group_name_H-M   'P 1'
#
loop_
_entity.id
_entity.type
_entity.pdbx_description
1 polymer ?
#
loop_
_entity_poly.entity_id
_entity_poly.type
_entity_poly.pdbx_seq_one_letter_code
_entity_poly.pdbx_strand_id
1 'polypeptide(L)'
;MNERMTEAGVATPFAKVPAVTLAFWITKIAATTLGETGGDAVTMSWLGETTSAADGMGYLIGTVLFAAVFAVAVWVQIRATRFRPALYWFAIIASTTVGTTLADYVTRSLGIGYAGGSALLLAMVLGVLWRWKRALGTVSVESVGEPASEGFYWLTIMASQTLGTALGDWVADTAGLGYTGAMLIFGGALAIVAVLHFRSKLSRTLLFWAAFILTRPLGAVVGDFLDKPVESGGLALSRFAATVALLVFIAGCVMFFPQRAAAKAH
;
A
#
# COMPACT_ATOMS: atom_id res chain seq x y z
N MET A 1 10.81 50.72 -26.17
CA MET A 1 11.95 49.81 -25.93
C MET A 1 11.93 49.42 -24.46
N ASN A 2 11.79 48.12 -24.22
CA ASN A 2 11.89 47.36 -22.96
C ASN A 2 10.75 47.39 -21.95
N GLU A 3 9.78 46.50 -22.20
CA GLU A 3 9.09 45.68 -21.21
C GLU A 3 10.13 44.96 -20.31
N ARG A 4 10.06 45.16 -19.00
CA ARG A 4 10.61 44.23 -18.01
C ARG A 4 9.45 43.48 -17.39
N MET A 5 9.10 42.34 -17.98
CA MET A 5 8.32 41.32 -17.29
C MET A 5 9.14 40.85 -16.10
N THR A 6 8.63 41.11 -14.90
CA THR A 6 9.03 40.43 -13.68
C THR A 6 8.78 38.93 -13.87
N GLU A 7 9.86 38.15 -14.02
CA GLU A 7 9.85 36.73 -13.68
C GLU A 7 9.58 36.61 -12.19
N ALA A 8 8.30 36.63 -11.83
CA ALA A 8 7.85 36.04 -10.59
C ALA A 8 8.23 34.56 -10.70
N GLY A 9 9.30 34.16 -9.98
CA GLY A 9 9.72 32.77 -9.87
C GLY A 9 8.49 31.94 -9.53
N VAL A 10 8.01 31.17 -10.50
CA VAL A 10 6.93 30.21 -10.30
C VAL A 10 7.49 29.21 -9.31
N ALA A 11 7.17 29.37 -8.03
CA ALA A 11 7.47 28.39 -7.00
C ALA A 11 6.84 27.09 -7.49
N THR A 12 7.65 26.17 -7.99
CA THR A 12 7.17 24.87 -8.49
C THR A 12 6.50 24.20 -7.29
N PRO A 13 5.17 24.03 -7.25
CA PRO A 13 4.54 23.51 -6.06
C PRO A 13 4.99 22.05 -5.94
N PHE A 14 5.79 21.70 -4.94
CA PHE A 14 6.23 20.32 -4.77
C PHE A 14 5.02 19.40 -4.50
N ALA A 15 5.10 18.16 -4.97
CA ALA A 15 4.09 17.16 -4.63
C ALA A 15 4.11 16.89 -3.12
N LYS A 16 2.98 16.48 -2.54
CA LYS A 16 2.91 16.07 -1.12
C LYS A 16 3.21 14.59 -0.90
N VAL A 17 3.88 13.97 -1.88
CA VAL A 17 4.32 12.57 -1.85
C VAL A 17 5.84 12.51 -1.99
N PRO A 18 6.50 11.46 -1.47
CA PRO A 18 7.95 11.30 -1.59
C PRO A 18 8.37 11.10 -3.05
N ALA A 19 9.60 11.51 -3.36
CA ALA A 19 10.27 11.11 -4.59
C ALA A 19 10.43 9.59 -4.66
N VAL A 20 10.14 9.02 -5.84
CA VAL A 20 10.16 7.57 -6.07
C VAL A 20 11.61 7.10 -6.26
N THR A 21 12.28 6.83 -5.13
CA THR A 21 13.67 6.33 -5.07
C THR A 21 13.72 4.83 -4.75
N LEU A 22 14.92 4.23 -4.76
CA LEU A 22 15.09 2.86 -4.25
C LEU A 22 14.69 2.75 -2.76
N ALA A 23 15.05 3.74 -1.94
CA ALA A 23 14.68 3.78 -0.53
C ALA A 23 13.15 3.84 -0.34
N PHE A 24 12.43 4.54 -1.22
CA PHE A 24 10.96 4.52 -1.24
C PHE A 24 10.43 3.10 -1.44
N TRP A 25 10.93 2.34 -2.42
CA TRP A 25 10.45 0.98 -2.68
C TRP A 25 10.76 0.01 -1.54
N ILE A 26 11.97 0.08 -0.97
CA ILE A 26 12.37 -0.74 0.19
C ILE A 26 11.45 -0.46 1.38
N THR A 27 11.27 0.82 1.73
CA THR A 27 10.40 1.24 2.84
C THR A 27 8.95 0.83 2.58
N LYS A 28 8.50 0.93 1.33
CA LYS A 28 7.15 0.53 0.95
C LYS A 28 6.90 -0.96 1.10
N ILE A 29 7.83 -1.81 0.64
CA ILE A 29 7.71 -3.26 0.80
C ILE A 29 7.66 -3.61 2.30
N ALA A 30 8.51 -3.00 3.12
CA ALA A 30 8.43 -3.18 4.56
C ALA A 30 7.09 -2.72 5.15
N ALA A 31 6.53 -1.61 4.68
CA ALA A 31 5.24 -1.10 5.13
C ALA A 31 4.05 -1.98 4.70
N THR A 32 4.11 -2.62 3.53
CA THR A 32 3.09 -3.59 3.11
C THR A 32 3.20 -4.87 3.94
N THR A 33 4.40 -5.39 4.19
CA THR A 33 4.59 -6.52 5.11
C THR A 33 4.16 -6.19 6.55
N LEU A 34 4.42 -4.97 7.01
CA LEU A 34 3.96 -4.52 8.33
C LEU A 34 2.44 -4.51 8.40
N GLY A 35 1.77 -3.99 7.37
CA GLY A 35 0.30 -3.94 7.35
C GLY A 35 -0.33 -5.33 7.46
N GLU A 36 0.31 -6.36 6.90
CA GLU A 36 -0.12 -7.75 7.05
C GLU A 36 -0.01 -8.20 8.52
N THR A 37 1.22 -8.29 9.00
CA THR A 37 1.50 -8.78 10.36
C THR A 37 0.81 -7.96 11.44
N GLY A 38 0.68 -6.64 11.24
CA GLY A 38 0.03 -5.72 12.17
C GLY A 38 -1.50 -5.83 12.14
N GLY A 39 -2.08 -6.08 10.97
CA GLY A 39 -3.50 -6.39 10.82
C GLY A 39 -3.82 -7.67 11.58
N ASP A 40 -3.09 -8.73 11.29
CA ASP A 40 -3.24 -10.06 11.90
C ASP A 40 -2.92 -10.09 13.40
N ALA A 41 -1.95 -9.27 13.85
CA ALA A 41 -1.68 -9.11 15.27
C ALA A 41 -2.93 -8.63 16.02
N VAL A 42 -3.68 -7.69 15.43
CA VAL A 42 -4.91 -7.17 16.03
C VAL A 42 -6.09 -8.11 15.81
N THR A 43 -6.36 -8.54 14.59
CA THR A 43 -7.58 -9.30 14.27
C THR A 43 -7.47 -10.76 14.69
N MET A 44 -6.41 -11.46 14.28
CA MET A 44 -6.25 -12.88 14.54
C MET A 44 -5.79 -13.16 15.98
N SER A 45 -4.89 -12.33 16.52
CA SER A 45 -4.24 -12.60 17.81
C SER A 45 -4.89 -11.88 18.99
N TRP A 46 -5.07 -10.55 18.91
CA TRP A 46 -5.65 -9.78 20.02
C TRP A 46 -7.17 -9.94 20.12
N LEU A 47 -7.88 -9.77 19.01
CA LEU A 47 -9.33 -9.98 18.93
C LEU A 47 -9.69 -11.46 18.78
N GLY A 48 -8.71 -12.32 18.51
CA GLY A 48 -8.85 -13.76 18.61
C GLY A 48 -9.66 -14.41 17.48
N GLU A 49 -9.78 -13.75 16.32
CA GLU A 49 -10.64 -14.18 15.20
C GLU A 49 -10.29 -15.58 14.66
N THR A 50 -9.04 -16.03 14.83
CA THR A 50 -8.61 -17.38 14.42
C THR A 50 -8.34 -18.30 15.60
N THR A 51 -8.85 -17.96 16.77
CA THR A 51 -8.77 -18.80 17.97
C THR A 51 -10.07 -19.55 18.18
N SER A 52 -10.05 -20.55 19.07
CA SER A 52 -11.27 -21.27 19.45
C SER A 52 -12.32 -20.41 20.16
N ALA A 53 -11.97 -19.17 20.55
CA ALA A 53 -12.85 -18.23 21.23
C ALA A 53 -13.41 -17.14 20.31
N ALA A 54 -13.23 -17.25 18.98
CA ALA A 54 -13.67 -16.24 18.03
C ALA A 54 -15.19 -16.02 18.07
N ASP A 55 -15.60 -14.74 18.07
CA ASP A 55 -17.00 -14.31 17.91
C ASP A 55 -17.35 -13.98 16.44
N GLY A 56 -16.37 -14.07 15.54
CA GLY A 56 -16.50 -13.80 14.10
C GLY A 56 -16.44 -12.32 13.71
N MET A 57 -16.18 -11.42 14.67
CA MET A 57 -16.23 -9.97 14.47
C MET A 57 -14.85 -9.31 14.46
N GLY A 58 -13.78 -10.06 14.74
CA GLY A 58 -12.43 -9.54 14.87
C GLY A 58 -11.93 -8.80 13.63
N TYR A 59 -12.14 -9.35 12.43
CA TYR A 59 -11.76 -8.66 11.18
C TYR A 59 -12.57 -7.38 10.94
N LEU A 60 -13.87 -7.37 11.26
CA LEU A 60 -14.72 -6.19 11.09
C LEU A 60 -14.33 -5.08 12.07
N ILE A 61 -14.17 -5.43 13.36
CA ILE A 61 -13.77 -4.48 14.41
C ILE A 61 -12.39 -3.91 14.08
N GLY A 62 -11.42 -4.76 13.71
CA GLY A 62 -10.09 -4.34 13.28
C GLY A 62 -10.16 -3.39 12.08
N THR A 63 -10.98 -3.70 11.08
CA THR A 63 -11.19 -2.85 9.91
C THR A 63 -11.72 -1.48 10.28
N VAL A 64 -12.76 -1.40 11.12
CA VAL A 64 -13.33 -0.12 11.56
C VAL A 64 -12.30 0.69 12.35
N LEU A 65 -11.55 0.05 13.25
CA LEU A 65 -10.51 0.68 14.05
C LEU A 65 -9.42 1.29 13.16
N PHE A 66 -8.82 0.50 12.28
CA PHE A 66 -7.76 0.97 11.41
C PHE A 66 -8.27 1.97 10.37
N ALA A 67 -9.51 1.82 9.88
CA ALA A 67 -10.10 2.76 8.91
C ALA A 67 -10.29 4.14 9.55
N ALA A 68 -10.68 4.21 10.83
CA ALA A 68 -10.74 5.46 11.56
C ALA A 68 -9.35 6.11 11.67
N VAL A 69 -8.31 5.34 12.03
CA VAL A 69 -6.92 5.82 12.10
C VAL A 69 -6.44 6.34 10.73
N PHE A 70 -6.70 5.58 9.66
CA PHE A 70 -6.35 5.95 8.30
C PHE A 70 -7.09 7.21 7.83
N ALA A 71 -8.39 7.32 8.11
CA ALA A 71 -9.18 8.49 7.76
C ALA A 71 -8.64 9.77 8.42
N VAL A 72 -8.27 9.69 9.70
CA VAL A 72 -7.62 10.80 10.40
C VAL A 72 -6.26 11.10 9.77
N ALA A 73 -5.43 10.10 9.48
CA ALA A 73 -4.12 10.29 8.85
C ALA A 73 -4.22 10.99 7.50
N VAL A 74 -5.13 10.55 6.64
CA VAL A 74 -5.40 11.15 5.32
C VAL A 74 -5.92 12.56 5.46
N TRP A 75 -6.83 12.82 6.40
CA TRP A 75 -7.34 14.16 6.65
C TRP A 75 -6.23 15.13 7.09
N VAL A 76 -5.34 14.70 7.99
CA VAL A 76 -4.16 15.49 8.39
C VAL A 76 -3.23 15.70 7.19
N GLN A 77 -3.06 14.70 6.33
CA GLN A 77 -2.21 14.80 5.14
C GLN A 77 -2.77 15.81 4.14
N ILE A 78 -4.06 15.74 3.81
CA ILE A 78 -4.73 16.69 2.92
C ILE A 78 -4.61 18.12 3.45
N ARG A 79 -4.76 18.31 4.77
CA ARG A 79 -4.61 19.62 5.43
C ARG A 79 -3.16 20.11 5.51
N ALA A 80 -2.16 19.23 5.40
CA ALA A 80 -0.78 19.64 5.45
C ALA A 80 -0.43 20.49 4.22
N THR A 81 0.21 21.64 4.44
CA THR A 81 0.61 22.57 3.37
C THR A 81 1.93 22.20 2.69
N ARG A 82 2.66 21.22 3.25
CA ARG A 82 3.95 20.74 2.75
C ARG A 82 4.10 19.25 2.96
N PHE A 83 4.94 18.60 2.15
CA PHE A 83 5.29 17.21 2.34
C PHE A 83 5.91 16.97 3.73
N ARG A 84 5.36 16.01 4.46
CA ARG A 84 5.86 15.55 5.76
C ARG A 84 6.10 14.04 5.69
N PRO A 85 7.35 13.57 5.63
CA PRO A 85 7.67 12.15 5.44
C PRO A 85 7.00 11.23 6.47
N ALA A 86 7.07 11.58 7.76
CA ALA A 86 6.49 10.78 8.83
C ALA A 86 4.97 10.62 8.69
N LEU A 87 4.26 11.69 8.30
CA LEU A 87 2.81 11.67 8.09
C LEU A 87 2.43 10.80 6.89
N TYR A 88 3.19 10.90 5.79
CA TYR A 88 2.98 10.08 4.61
C TYR A 88 3.17 8.59 4.92
N TRP A 89 4.30 8.23 5.55
CA TRP A 89 4.59 6.83 5.88
C TRP A 89 3.63 6.26 6.92
N PHE A 90 3.18 7.08 7.88
CA PHE A 90 2.11 6.70 8.80
C PHE A 90 0.80 6.41 8.07
N ALA A 91 0.38 7.28 7.14
CA ALA A 91 -0.81 7.05 6.34
C ALA A 91 -0.68 5.79 5.43
N ILE A 92 0.51 5.52 4.89
CA ILE A 92 0.78 4.28 4.15
C ILE A 92 0.64 3.06 5.05
N ILE A 93 1.28 3.03 6.23
CA ILE A 93 1.15 1.94 7.21
C ILE A 93 -0.31 1.73 7.62
N ALA A 94 -1.02 2.81 7.92
CA ALA A 94 -2.44 2.72 8.27
C ALA A 94 -3.23 2.12 7.11
N SER A 95 -3.01 2.57 5.87
CA SER A 95 -3.70 2.05 4.68
C SER A 95 -3.41 0.57 4.43
N THR A 96 -2.17 0.11 4.63
CA THR A 96 -1.83 -1.31 4.42
C THR A 96 -2.52 -2.18 5.45
N THR A 97 -2.57 -1.73 6.71
CA THR A 97 -3.23 -2.44 7.81
C THR A 97 -4.75 -2.52 7.61
N VAL A 98 -5.41 -1.42 7.21
CA VAL A 98 -6.84 -1.46 6.81
C VAL A 98 -7.04 -2.40 5.63
N GLY A 99 -6.11 -2.36 4.66
CA GLY A 99 -6.14 -3.21 3.47
C GLY A 99 -6.20 -4.68 3.82
N THR A 100 -5.36 -5.12 4.76
CA THR A 100 -5.35 -6.49 5.32
C THR A 100 -6.69 -6.85 5.91
N THR A 101 -7.10 -6.14 6.97
CA THR A 101 -8.27 -6.55 7.75
C THR A 101 -9.56 -6.47 6.94
N LEU A 102 -9.65 -5.51 6.01
CA LEU A 102 -10.80 -5.40 5.11
C LEU A 102 -10.81 -6.53 4.09
N ALA A 103 -9.66 -6.93 3.57
CA ALA A 103 -9.57 -8.06 2.65
C ALA A 103 -10.02 -9.33 3.34
N ASP A 104 -9.48 -9.63 4.52
CA ASP A 104 -9.87 -10.80 5.33
C ASP A 104 -11.35 -10.81 5.65
N TYR A 105 -11.90 -9.67 6.08
CA TYR A 105 -13.32 -9.56 6.37
C TYR A 105 -14.17 -9.90 5.13
N VAL A 106 -13.81 -9.37 3.96
CA VAL A 106 -14.58 -9.56 2.73
C VAL A 106 -14.42 -10.98 2.18
N THR A 107 -13.22 -11.53 2.18
CA THR A 107 -12.94 -12.84 1.57
C THR A 107 -13.30 -13.98 2.51
N ARG A 108 -13.01 -13.86 3.80
CA ARG A 108 -13.18 -14.91 4.82
C ARG A 108 -14.51 -14.78 5.56
N SER A 109 -14.79 -13.63 6.19
CA SER A 109 -16.02 -13.47 7.01
C SER A 109 -17.29 -13.33 6.17
N LEU A 110 -17.27 -12.53 5.10
CA LEU A 110 -18.42 -12.37 4.19
C LEU A 110 -18.52 -13.49 3.14
N GLY A 111 -17.48 -14.32 2.99
CA GLY A 111 -17.50 -15.48 2.09
C GLY A 111 -17.53 -15.15 0.60
N ILE A 112 -17.12 -13.94 0.18
CA ILE A 112 -17.05 -13.57 -1.24
C ILE A 112 -15.97 -14.40 -1.98
N GLY A 113 -14.97 -14.89 -1.23
CA GLY A 113 -13.86 -15.66 -1.75
C GLY A 113 -12.81 -14.81 -2.47
N TYR A 114 -11.61 -15.37 -2.61
CA TYR A 114 -10.44 -14.61 -3.08
C TYR A 114 -10.51 -14.23 -4.56
N ALA A 115 -10.94 -15.13 -5.44
CA ALA A 115 -10.97 -14.86 -6.88
C ALA A 115 -11.99 -13.74 -7.24
N GLY A 116 -13.21 -13.85 -6.72
CA GLY A 116 -14.26 -12.85 -6.92
C GLY A 116 -13.91 -11.51 -6.26
N GLY A 117 -13.42 -11.54 -5.02
CA GLY A 117 -12.95 -10.35 -4.31
C GLY A 117 -11.81 -9.64 -5.04
N SER A 118 -10.79 -10.37 -5.49
CA SER A 118 -9.65 -9.81 -6.22
C SER A 118 -10.07 -9.20 -7.56
N ALA A 119 -10.95 -9.86 -8.32
CA ALA A 119 -11.44 -9.33 -9.59
C ALA A 119 -12.23 -8.03 -9.40
N LEU A 120 -13.12 -7.98 -8.40
CA LEU A 120 -13.88 -6.78 -8.05
C LEU A 120 -12.97 -5.63 -7.62
N LEU A 121 -12.00 -5.91 -6.75
CA LEU A 121 -11.06 -4.91 -6.25
C LEU A 121 -10.13 -4.39 -7.36
N LEU A 122 -9.73 -5.25 -8.30
CA LEU A 122 -8.98 -4.84 -9.49
C LEU A 122 -9.82 -3.90 -10.36
N ALA A 123 -11.09 -4.24 -10.61
CA ALA A 123 -12.00 -3.36 -11.35
C ALA A 123 -12.18 -2.02 -10.62
N MET A 124 -12.26 -2.01 -9.30
CA MET A 124 -12.34 -0.80 -8.49
C MET A 124 -11.07 0.06 -8.62
N VAL A 125 -9.87 -0.52 -8.49
CA VAL A 125 -8.60 0.20 -8.69
C VAL A 125 -8.53 0.84 -10.08
N LEU A 126 -8.85 0.07 -11.12
CA LEU A 126 -8.85 0.57 -12.49
C LEU A 126 -9.91 1.65 -12.71
N GLY A 127 -11.10 1.50 -12.11
CA GLY A 127 -12.17 2.49 -12.16
C GLY A 127 -11.79 3.80 -11.49
N VAL A 128 -11.16 3.75 -10.31
CA VAL A 128 -10.67 4.96 -9.61
C VAL A 128 -9.58 5.65 -10.41
N LEU A 129 -8.59 4.90 -10.93
CA LEU A 129 -7.54 5.47 -11.80
C LEU A 129 -8.12 6.09 -13.07
N TRP A 130 -9.08 5.42 -13.72
CA TRP A 130 -9.76 5.97 -14.89
C TRP A 130 -10.52 7.25 -14.56
N ARG A 131 -11.27 7.26 -13.45
CA ARG A 131 -12.04 8.43 -13.01
C ARG A 131 -11.12 9.59 -12.62
N TRP A 132 -9.99 9.31 -11.98
CA TRP A 132 -8.95 10.28 -11.68
C TRP A 132 -8.40 10.88 -12.97
N LYS A 133 -7.97 10.05 -13.94
CA LYS A 133 -7.47 10.53 -15.22
C LYS A 133 -8.48 11.41 -15.96
N ARG A 134 -9.77 11.04 -15.91
CA ARG A 134 -10.86 11.83 -16.53
C ARG A 134 -11.11 13.15 -15.81
N ALA A 135 -10.97 13.19 -14.49
CA ALA A 135 -11.23 14.38 -13.69
C ALA A 135 -10.06 15.39 -13.73
N LEU A 136 -8.81 14.91 -13.65
CA LEU A 136 -7.63 15.75 -13.45
C LEU A 136 -6.60 15.64 -14.59
N GLY A 137 -6.91 14.92 -15.67
CA GLY A 137 -6.07 14.78 -16.87
C GLY A 137 -4.89 13.81 -16.72
N THR A 138 -4.45 13.52 -15.50
CA THR A 138 -3.30 12.65 -15.20
C THR A 138 -3.53 11.82 -13.95
N VAL A 139 -2.81 10.70 -13.85
CA VAL A 139 -2.70 9.85 -12.64
C VAL A 139 -1.25 9.76 -12.18
N SER A 140 -0.41 10.71 -12.60
CA SER A 140 0.97 10.78 -12.13
C SER A 140 0.99 11.08 -10.63
N VAL A 141 1.80 10.37 -9.88
CA VAL A 141 1.97 10.67 -8.44
C VAL A 141 2.65 12.01 -8.21
N GLU A 142 3.43 12.48 -9.18
CA GLU A 142 4.07 13.79 -9.12
C GLU A 142 3.07 14.94 -9.20
N SER A 143 1.85 14.72 -9.72
CA SER A 143 0.80 15.74 -9.73
C SER A 143 0.01 15.81 -8.42
N VAL A 144 0.30 14.95 -7.43
CA VAL A 144 -0.43 14.90 -6.16
C VAL A 144 0.01 16.03 -5.23
N GLY A 145 -0.79 17.07 -5.14
CA GLY A 145 -0.52 18.21 -4.25
C GLY A 145 -1.73 19.06 -3.86
N GLU A 146 -2.90 18.77 -4.43
CA GLU A 146 -4.17 19.43 -4.12
C GLU A 146 -5.19 18.43 -3.58
N PRO A 147 -6.15 18.87 -2.73
CA PRO A 147 -7.11 17.98 -2.08
C PRO A 147 -7.83 16.99 -3.01
N ALA A 148 -8.19 17.43 -4.22
CA ALA A 148 -8.83 16.56 -5.21
C ALA A 148 -7.90 15.43 -5.68
N SER A 149 -6.65 15.76 -6.03
CA SER A 149 -5.64 14.77 -6.43
C SER A 149 -5.24 13.85 -5.28
N GLU A 150 -5.15 14.37 -4.05
CA GLU A 150 -4.84 13.60 -2.85
C GLU A 150 -5.96 12.60 -2.53
N GLY A 151 -7.23 13.00 -2.69
CA GLY A 151 -8.38 12.11 -2.51
C GLY A 151 -8.35 10.90 -3.45
N PHE A 152 -8.13 11.12 -4.76
CA PHE A 152 -7.98 10.01 -5.71
C PHE A 152 -6.77 9.13 -5.42
N TYR A 153 -5.66 9.74 -5.02
CA TYR A 153 -4.45 9.03 -4.65
C TYR A 153 -4.68 8.08 -3.47
N TRP A 154 -5.23 8.58 -2.35
CA TRP A 154 -5.49 7.77 -1.17
C TRP A 154 -6.58 6.73 -1.38
N LEU A 155 -7.61 7.02 -2.18
CA LEU A 155 -8.61 6.04 -2.56
C LEU A 155 -8.02 4.91 -3.41
N THR A 156 -7.16 5.26 -4.38
CA THR A 156 -6.45 4.27 -5.20
C THR A 156 -5.54 3.40 -4.34
N ILE A 157 -4.81 4.01 -3.40
CA ILE A 157 -3.98 3.29 -2.44
C ILE A 157 -4.83 2.30 -1.67
N MET A 158 -5.88 2.76 -0.98
CA MET A 158 -6.74 1.93 -0.16
C MET A 158 -7.28 0.73 -0.94
N ALA A 159 -7.84 0.96 -2.13
CA ALA A 159 -8.33 -0.09 -3.01
C ALA A 159 -7.23 -1.08 -3.42
N SER A 160 -6.03 -0.57 -3.73
CA SER A 160 -4.87 -1.41 -4.08
C SER A 160 -4.33 -2.22 -2.89
N GLN A 161 -4.44 -1.70 -1.66
CA GLN A 161 -4.00 -2.41 -0.47
C GLN A 161 -4.90 -3.62 -0.21
N THR A 162 -6.22 -3.43 -0.26
CA THR A 162 -7.19 -4.52 -0.10
C THR A 162 -7.08 -5.53 -1.24
N LEU A 163 -6.93 -5.06 -2.49
CA LEU A 163 -6.70 -5.93 -3.64
C LEU A 163 -5.48 -6.82 -3.41
N GLY A 164 -4.36 -6.22 -3.01
CA GLY A 164 -3.12 -6.94 -2.91
C GLY A 164 -3.11 -7.99 -1.80
N THR A 165 -3.76 -7.75 -0.65
CA THR A 165 -3.94 -8.81 0.35
C THR A 165 -4.75 -9.97 -0.26
N ALA A 166 -5.96 -9.68 -0.76
CA ALA A 166 -6.84 -10.71 -1.31
C ALA A 166 -6.19 -11.50 -2.45
N LEU A 167 -5.40 -10.84 -3.30
CA LEU A 167 -4.66 -11.47 -4.39
C LEU A 167 -3.45 -12.28 -3.90
N GLY A 168 -2.76 -11.80 -2.86
CA GLY A 168 -1.65 -12.51 -2.23
C GLY A 168 -2.12 -13.84 -1.65
N ASP A 169 -3.13 -13.78 -0.78
CA ASP A 169 -3.77 -14.94 -0.15
C ASP A 169 -4.39 -15.87 -1.19
N TRP A 170 -4.97 -15.34 -2.27
CA TRP A 170 -5.46 -16.17 -3.37
C TRP A 170 -4.34 -17.06 -3.91
N VAL A 171 -3.21 -16.44 -4.27
CA VAL A 171 -2.10 -17.13 -4.93
C VAL A 171 -1.43 -18.11 -3.97
N ALA A 172 -1.28 -17.73 -2.70
CA ALA A 172 -0.68 -18.59 -1.68
C ALA A 172 -1.60 -19.77 -1.29
N ASP A 173 -2.85 -19.50 -0.96
CA ASP A 173 -3.75 -20.48 -0.34
C ASP A 173 -4.55 -21.25 -1.40
N THR A 174 -5.55 -20.60 -2.00
CA THR A 174 -6.56 -21.30 -2.81
C THR A 174 -6.10 -21.64 -4.23
N ALA A 175 -5.12 -20.93 -4.78
CA ALA A 175 -4.40 -21.34 -5.99
C ALA A 175 -3.30 -22.38 -5.70
N GLY A 176 -2.99 -22.63 -4.42
CA GLY A 176 -2.14 -23.74 -3.97
C GLY A 176 -0.65 -23.57 -4.24
N LEU A 177 -0.13 -22.35 -4.45
CA LEU A 177 1.30 -22.12 -4.71
C LEU A 177 2.12 -21.93 -3.43
N GLY A 178 1.46 -21.77 -2.28
CA GLY A 178 2.08 -21.48 -0.99
C GLY A 178 2.78 -20.13 -0.96
N TYR A 179 3.26 -19.73 0.22
CA TYR A 179 3.88 -18.42 0.39
C TYR A 179 5.16 -18.25 -0.45
N THR A 180 6.01 -19.27 -0.53
CA THR A 180 7.24 -19.22 -1.34
C THR A 180 6.95 -19.07 -2.83
N GLY A 181 6.00 -19.84 -3.38
CA GLY A 181 5.62 -19.74 -4.77
C GLY A 181 5.02 -18.37 -5.11
N ALA A 182 4.14 -17.85 -4.23
CA ALA A 182 3.58 -16.53 -4.37
C ALA A 182 4.65 -15.41 -4.29
N MET A 183 5.64 -15.51 -3.39
CA MET A 183 6.77 -14.59 -3.32
C MET A 183 7.58 -14.57 -4.62
N LEU A 184 7.85 -15.73 -5.22
CA LEU A 184 8.55 -15.81 -6.49
C LEU A 184 7.76 -15.15 -7.64
N ILE A 185 6.44 -15.32 -7.67
CA ILE A 185 5.58 -14.70 -8.68
C ILE A 185 5.57 -13.18 -8.55
N PHE A 186 5.24 -12.65 -7.36
CA PHE A 186 5.13 -11.21 -7.19
C PHE A 186 6.49 -10.52 -7.20
N GLY A 187 7.52 -11.15 -6.63
CA GLY A 187 8.91 -10.69 -6.72
C GLY A 187 9.43 -10.70 -8.15
N GLY A 188 9.16 -11.75 -8.92
CA GLY A 188 9.50 -11.85 -10.33
C GLY A 188 8.78 -10.80 -11.18
N ALA A 189 7.49 -10.58 -10.94
CA ALA A 189 6.71 -9.53 -11.60
C ALA A 189 7.29 -8.13 -11.31
N LEU A 190 7.67 -7.84 -10.06
CA LEU A 190 8.34 -6.59 -9.71
C LEU A 190 9.72 -6.45 -10.37
N ALA A 191 10.49 -7.54 -10.45
CA ALA A 191 11.76 -7.54 -11.17
C ALA A 191 11.57 -7.25 -12.67
N ILE A 192 10.53 -7.80 -13.30
CA ILE A 192 10.16 -7.47 -14.68
C ILE A 192 9.81 -5.99 -14.82
N VAL A 193 8.99 -5.44 -13.91
CA VAL A 193 8.65 -4.00 -13.92
C VAL A 193 9.91 -3.13 -13.74
N ALA A 194 10.85 -3.54 -12.89
CA ALA A 194 12.13 -2.85 -12.74
C ALA A 194 12.98 -2.90 -14.02
N VAL A 195 13.07 -4.06 -14.67
CA VAL A 195 13.77 -4.19 -15.97
C VAL A 195 13.11 -3.32 -17.02
N LEU A 196 11.78 -3.33 -17.13
CA LEU A 196 11.03 -2.47 -18.05
C LEU A 196 11.27 -0.99 -17.75
N HIS A 197 11.40 -0.61 -16.48
CA HIS A 197 11.76 0.76 -16.10
C HIS A 197 13.13 1.16 -16.66
N PHE A 198 14.15 0.32 -16.59
CA PHE A 198 15.49 0.71 -17.08
C PHE A 198 15.71 0.48 -18.57
N ARG A 199 14.94 -0.41 -19.20
CA ARG A 199 15.18 -0.86 -20.59
C ARG A 199 14.13 -0.43 -21.60
N SER A 200 12.98 0.08 -21.18
CA SER A 200 11.90 0.44 -22.09
C SER A 200 11.58 1.94 -22.06
N LYS A 201 10.81 2.39 -23.07
CA LYS A 201 10.21 3.73 -23.14
C LYS A 201 8.76 3.75 -22.64
N LEU A 202 8.34 2.72 -21.89
CA LEU A 202 6.99 2.66 -21.32
C LEU A 202 6.74 3.84 -20.38
N SER A 203 5.47 4.21 -20.25
CA SER A 203 5.06 5.31 -19.36
C SER A 203 5.55 5.07 -17.93
N ARG A 204 6.26 6.06 -17.37
CA ARG A 204 6.74 6.04 -15.98
C ARG A 204 5.58 5.92 -15.00
N THR A 205 4.46 6.59 -15.29
CA THR A 205 3.23 6.51 -14.51
C THR A 205 2.63 5.10 -14.51
N LEU A 206 2.61 4.43 -15.67
CA LEU A 206 2.10 3.06 -15.77
C LEU A 206 2.97 2.09 -14.99
N LEU A 207 4.29 2.17 -15.16
CA LEU A 207 5.23 1.32 -14.42
C LEU A 207 5.19 1.59 -12.91
N PHE A 208 4.99 2.84 -12.50
CA PHE A 208 4.78 3.20 -11.10
C PHE A 208 3.56 2.49 -10.54
N TRP A 209 2.39 2.59 -11.18
CA TRP A 209 1.17 1.94 -10.66
C TRP A 209 1.26 0.43 -10.69
N ALA A 210 1.88 -0.17 -11.72
CA ALA A 210 2.13 -1.60 -11.77
C ALA A 210 3.01 -2.05 -10.58
N ALA A 211 4.14 -1.41 -10.35
CA ALA A 211 5.00 -1.71 -9.19
C ALA A 211 4.26 -1.44 -7.87
N PHE A 212 3.55 -0.32 -7.77
CA PHE A 212 2.84 0.07 -6.57
C PHE A 212 1.79 -0.97 -6.19
N ILE A 213 0.99 -1.43 -7.15
CA ILE A 213 -0.03 -2.46 -6.91
C ILE A 213 0.64 -3.80 -6.58
N LEU A 214 1.69 -4.21 -7.30
CA LEU A 214 2.39 -5.50 -7.08
C LEU A 214 3.17 -5.59 -5.76
N THR A 215 3.63 -4.47 -5.19
CA THR A 215 4.29 -4.49 -3.87
C THR A 215 3.36 -4.91 -2.73
N ARG A 216 2.03 -4.74 -2.89
CA ARG A 216 1.08 -5.15 -1.85
C ARG A 216 0.94 -6.67 -1.72
N PRO A 217 0.59 -7.43 -2.77
CA PRO A 217 0.50 -8.88 -2.66
C PRO A 217 1.84 -9.50 -2.29
N LEU A 218 2.98 -8.97 -2.76
CA LEU A 218 4.28 -9.40 -2.25
C LEU A 218 4.38 -9.19 -0.73
N GLY A 219 4.03 -7.99 -0.24
CA GLY A 219 4.10 -7.67 1.18
C GLY A 219 3.19 -8.55 2.03
N ALA A 220 1.96 -8.82 1.57
CA ALA A 220 1.01 -9.70 2.25
C ALA A 220 1.58 -11.12 2.38
N VAL A 221 2.00 -11.72 1.26
CA VAL A 221 2.57 -13.05 1.24
C VAL A 221 3.85 -13.15 2.10
N VAL A 222 4.71 -12.12 2.09
CA VAL A 222 5.88 -12.08 2.98
C VAL A 222 5.44 -11.99 4.44
N GLY A 223 4.43 -11.20 4.76
CA GLY A 223 3.91 -11.06 6.14
C GLY A 223 3.35 -12.37 6.66
N ASP A 224 2.51 -13.03 5.86
CA ASP A 224 1.99 -14.35 6.15
C ASP A 224 3.10 -15.40 6.29
N PHE A 225 4.08 -15.37 5.39
CA PHE A 225 5.25 -16.25 5.50
C PHE A 225 5.98 -16.07 6.84
N LEU A 226 6.08 -14.85 7.36
CA LEU A 226 6.71 -14.61 8.65
C LEU A 226 5.88 -15.17 9.80
N ASP A 227 4.55 -15.02 9.79
CA ASP A 227 3.74 -15.21 10.99
C ASP A 227 2.89 -16.49 11.05
N LYS A 228 2.55 -17.07 9.90
CA LYS A 228 1.66 -18.22 9.84
C LYS A 228 2.38 -19.50 10.31
N PRO A 229 1.62 -20.51 10.78
CA PRO A 229 2.21 -21.76 11.25
C PRO A 229 3.09 -22.46 10.21
N VAL A 230 4.09 -23.21 10.68
CA VAL A 230 4.98 -24.00 9.81
C VAL A 230 4.22 -25.03 8.99
N GLU A 231 3.16 -25.61 9.56
CA GLU A 231 2.27 -26.56 8.88
C GLU A 231 1.54 -25.93 7.67
N SER A 232 1.33 -24.62 7.69
CA SER A 232 0.76 -23.84 6.58
C SER A 232 1.85 -23.25 5.66
N GLY A 233 3.13 -23.56 5.90
CA GLY A 233 4.26 -23.08 5.11
C GLY A 233 4.88 -21.76 5.56
N GLY A 234 4.50 -21.23 6.73
CA GLY A 234 5.10 -20.03 7.33
C GLY A 234 6.25 -20.33 8.31
N LEU A 235 6.75 -19.29 8.98
CA LEU A 235 7.85 -19.36 9.95
C LEU A 235 7.39 -19.34 11.41
N ALA A 236 6.08 -19.17 11.66
CA ALA A 236 5.48 -19.10 13.00
C ALA A 236 6.12 -18.05 13.93
N LEU A 237 6.58 -16.91 13.37
CA LEU A 237 7.06 -15.80 14.19
C LEU A 237 5.90 -15.12 14.90
N SER A 238 6.17 -14.53 16.06
CA SER A 238 5.17 -13.72 16.76
C SER A 238 4.76 -12.52 15.90
N ARG A 239 3.45 -12.40 15.61
CA ARG A 239 2.87 -11.27 14.87
C ARG A 239 3.31 -9.93 15.43
N PHE A 240 3.18 -9.75 16.75
CA PHE A 240 3.61 -8.54 17.45
C PHE A 240 5.11 -8.26 17.27
N ALA A 241 5.96 -9.27 17.39
CA ALA A 241 7.40 -9.10 17.23
C ALA A 241 7.77 -8.73 15.78
N ALA A 242 7.16 -9.40 14.79
CA ALA A 242 7.34 -9.08 13.38
C ALA A 242 6.90 -7.64 13.05
N THR A 243 5.72 -7.23 13.54
CA THR A 243 5.20 -5.87 13.37
C THR A 243 6.14 -4.83 13.99
N VAL A 244 6.62 -5.04 15.22
CA VAL A 244 7.55 -4.11 15.88
C VAL A 244 8.88 -4.03 15.15
N ALA A 245 9.44 -5.16 14.72
CA ALA A 245 10.68 -5.19 13.95
C ALA A 245 10.57 -4.41 12.63
N LEU A 246 9.47 -4.61 11.89
CA LEU A 246 9.20 -3.88 10.66
C LEU A 246 8.97 -2.38 10.91
N LEU A 247 8.30 -2.02 12.01
CA LEU A 247 8.09 -0.63 12.39
C LEU A 247 9.42 0.08 12.66
N VAL A 248 10.32 -0.57 13.42
CA VAL A 248 11.67 -0.07 13.68
C VAL A 248 12.48 0.06 12.39
N PHE A 249 12.39 -0.93 11.50
CA PHE A 249 13.05 -0.89 10.20
C PHE A 249 12.57 0.29 9.35
N ILE A 250 11.25 0.49 9.23
CA ILE A 250 10.67 1.61 8.49
C ILE A 250 11.09 2.94 9.11
N ALA A 251 11.03 3.08 10.43
CA ALA A 251 11.48 4.28 11.13
C ALA A 251 12.96 4.58 10.82
N GLY A 252 13.81 3.56 10.84
CA GLY A 252 15.21 3.66 10.41
C GLY A 252 15.33 4.15 8.97
N CYS A 253 14.59 3.55 8.02
CA CYS A 253 14.62 3.99 6.63
C CYS A 253 14.20 5.46 6.47
N VAL A 254 13.17 5.91 7.18
CA VAL A 254 12.67 7.29 7.12
C VAL A 254 13.66 8.28 7.75
N MET A 255 14.37 7.89 8.81
CA MET A 255 15.36 8.74 9.48
C MET A 255 16.68 8.84 8.71
N PHE A 256 17.18 7.72 8.18
CA PHE A 256 18.51 7.67 7.56
C PHE A 256 18.51 7.99 6.06
N PHE A 257 17.41 7.77 5.33
CA PHE A 257 17.33 8.11 3.91
C PHE A 257 16.55 9.40 3.70
N PRO A 258 17.16 10.47 3.16
CA PRO A 258 16.50 11.77 2.99
C PRO A 258 15.30 11.65 2.05
N GLN A 259 14.10 11.85 2.61
CA GLN A 259 12.83 11.83 1.87
C GLN A 259 12.55 13.24 1.32
N ARG A 260 12.82 13.44 0.03
CA ARG A 260 12.47 14.68 -0.68
C ARG A 260 11.07 14.56 -1.26
N ALA A 261 10.36 15.69 -1.34
CA ALA A 261 9.10 15.76 -2.08
C ALA A 261 9.34 15.46 -3.57
N ALA A 262 8.39 14.78 -4.22
CA ALA A 262 8.47 14.61 -5.66
C ALA A 262 8.37 15.97 -6.37
N ALA A 263 9.26 16.22 -7.33
CA ALA A 263 9.17 17.40 -8.17
C ALA A 263 7.94 17.22 -9.09
N LYS A 264 7.09 18.26 -9.22
CA LYS A 264 6.03 18.23 -10.22
C LYS A 264 6.68 18.17 -11.60
N ALA A 265 6.54 17.04 -12.31
CA ALA A 265 6.79 17.03 -13.75
C ALA A 265 5.65 17.80 -14.43
N HIS A 266 6.02 18.81 -15.21
CA HIS A 266 5.11 19.55 -16.10
C HIS A 266 4.81 18.74 -17.36
#